data_AF-A0A7C5ETW0-F1
#
_entry.id   AF-A0A7C5ETW0-F1
#
_cell.length_a   1.000
_cell.length_b   1.000
_cell.length_c   1.000
_cell.angle_alpha   90.00
_cell.angle_beta   90.00
_cell.angle_gamma   90.00
#
_symmetry.space_group_name_H-M   'P 1'
#
loop_
_entity.id
_entity.type
_entity.pdbx_description
1 polymer ?
#
loop_
_entity_poly.entity_id
_entity_poly.type
_entity_poly.pdbx_seq_one_letter_code
_entity_poly.pdbx_strand_id
1 'polypeptide(L)'
;MLLREADRRIRLIQRLAACFDDHRDRALVRHPVQEMVAQRVYALALGYEDLNDHDELREDPLLALWSGKREPGKSTLNRIELGAERPSRYKKIHCRQEAVDALLVEVLLEAHEEAPDCIVLDLDVTDLPLHGRQEGRFFHGYYDEYCYLPLYIFAGEH
;
A
#
# COMPACT_ATOMS: atom_id res chain seq x y z
N MET A 1 -7.25 4.78 -16.22
CA MET A 1 -8.00 3.50 -16.26
C MET A 1 -7.11 2.25 -16.28
N LEU A 2 -5.77 2.38 -16.41
CA LEU A 2 -4.87 1.21 -16.42
C LEU A 2 -4.87 0.43 -15.08
N LEU A 3 -4.82 1.13 -13.94
CA LEU A 3 -4.76 0.51 -12.61
C LEU A 3 -5.97 -0.38 -12.31
N ARG A 4 -7.17 0.09 -12.67
CA ARG A 4 -8.41 -0.69 -12.52
C ARG A 4 -8.41 -1.95 -13.39
N GLU A 5 -7.96 -1.83 -14.64
CA GLU A 5 -7.90 -2.99 -15.54
C GLU A 5 -6.81 -3.99 -15.13
N ALA A 6 -5.68 -3.52 -14.62
CA ALA A 6 -4.66 -4.36 -14.00
C ALA A 6 -5.25 -5.10 -12.79
N ASP A 7 -5.89 -4.38 -11.87
CA ASP A 7 -6.57 -4.99 -10.71
C ASP A 7 -7.61 -6.02 -11.13
N ARG A 8 -8.42 -5.77 -12.16
CA ARG A 8 -9.40 -6.76 -12.63
C ARG A 8 -8.78 -8.06 -13.14
N ARG A 9 -7.55 -8.02 -13.65
CA ARG A 9 -6.83 -9.21 -14.13
C ARG A 9 -6.27 -10.04 -12.98
N ILE A 10 -5.60 -9.41 -12.02
CA ILE A 10 -4.89 -10.11 -10.92
C ILE A 10 -5.68 -10.16 -9.60
N ARG A 11 -6.82 -9.46 -9.54
CA ARG A 11 -7.71 -9.31 -8.38
C ARG A 11 -7.00 -8.82 -7.13
N LEU A 12 -6.01 -7.94 -7.29
CA LEU A 12 -5.11 -7.51 -6.22
C LEU A 12 -5.88 -6.86 -5.05
N ILE A 13 -6.80 -5.95 -5.34
CA ILE A 13 -7.60 -5.25 -4.32
C ILE A 13 -8.46 -6.24 -3.53
N GLN A 14 -9.08 -7.21 -4.22
CA GLN A 14 -9.89 -8.23 -3.55
C GLN A 14 -9.02 -9.10 -2.63
N ARG A 15 -7.86 -9.54 -3.11
CA ARG A 15 -6.93 -10.38 -2.35
C ARG A 15 -6.34 -9.64 -1.16
N LEU A 16 -5.92 -8.39 -1.38
CA LEU A 16 -5.39 -7.53 -0.32
C LEU A 16 -6.46 -7.23 0.73
N ALA A 17 -7.70 -6.95 0.32
CA ALA A 17 -8.81 -6.76 1.25
C ALA A 17 -9.10 -8.02 2.08
N ALA A 18 -8.86 -9.21 1.53
CA ALA A 18 -8.99 -10.47 2.28
C ALA A 18 -7.93 -10.63 3.37
N CYS A 19 -6.82 -9.88 3.33
CA CYS A 19 -5.82 -9.87 4.40
C CYS A 19 -6.34 -9.16 5.68
N PHE A 20 -7.49 -8.48 5.62
CA PHE A 20 -8.05 -7.78 6.76
C PHE A 20 -9.18 -8.55 7.44
N ASP A 21 -9.17 -8.55 8.77
CA ASP A 21 -10.31 -8.98 9.59
C ASP A 21 -11.15 -7.77 9.99
N ASP A 22 -12.42 -7.78 9.58
CA ASP A 22 -13.37 -6.73 9.90
C ASP A 22 -14.34 -7.17 11.02
N HIS A 23 -14.05 -6.74 12.25
CA HIS A 23 -14.88 -6.99 13.44
C HIS A 23 -15.91 -5.88 13.68
N ARG A 24 -16.13 -4.98 12.72
CA ARG A 24 -17.23 -4.00 12.79
C ARG A 24 -18.56 -4.75 12.65
N ASP A 25 -19.61 -4.18 13.25
CA ASP A 25 -20.96 -4.71 13.05
C ASP A 25 -21.37 -4.49 11.59
N ARG A 26 -21.59 -5.58 10.87
CA ARG A 26 -21.90 -5.58 9.43
C ARG A 26 -23.13 -4.73 9.10
N ALA A 27 -24.11 -4.64 10.00
CA ALA A 27 -25.30 -3.81 9.79
C ALA A 27 -25.00 -2.30 9.81
N LEU A 28 -23.87 -1.89 10.40
CA LEU A 28 -23.42 -0.51 10.53
C LEU A 28 -22.30 -0.14 9.54
N VAL A 29 -21.85 -1.09 8.71
CA VAL A 29 -20.78 -0.86 7.73
C VAL A 29 -21.38 -0.27 6.46
N ARG A 30 -21.07 1.01 6.21
CA ARG A 30 -21.35 1.67 4.92
C ARG A 30 -20.30 1.36 3.87
N HIS A 31 -19.02 1.34 4.25
CA HIS A 31 -17.88 1.09 3.37
C HIS A 31 -17.16 -0.20 3.81
N PRO A 32 -17.30 -1.32 3.07
CA PRO A 32 -16.54 -2.54 3.33
C PRO A 32 -15.05 -2.28 3.13
N VAL A 33 -14.22 -3.14 3.74
CA VAL A 33 -12.75 -3.00 3.69
C VAL A 33 -12.25 -2.98 2.25
N GLN A 34 -12.82 -3.78 1.36
CA GLN A 34 -12.43 -3.80 -0.04
C GLN A 34 -12.56 -2.43 -0.73
N GLU A 35 -13.63 -1.67 -0.47
CA GLU A 35 -13.79 -0.32 -1.02
C GLU A 35 -12.74 0.64 -0.44
N MET A 36 -12.47 0.52 0.87
CA MET A 36 -11.45 1.34 1.55
C MET A 36 -10.03 1.07 1.03
N VAL A 37 -9.69 -0.21 0.81
CA VAL A 37 -8.41 -0.64 0.23
C VAL A 37 -8.30 -0.17 -1.22
N ALA A 38 -9.36 -0.32 -2.01
CA ALA A 38 -9.39 0.14 -3.40
C ALA A 38 -9.05 1.63 -3.50
N GLN A 39 -9.82 2.48 -2.80
CA GLN A 39 -9.60 3.92 -2.81
C GLN A 39 -8.18 4.25 -2.37
N ARG A 40 -7.68 3.58 -1.31
CA ARG A 40 -6.36 3.90 -0.78
C ARG A 40 -5.23 3.54 -1.74
N VAL A 41 -5.26 2.34 -2.31
CA VAL A 41 -4.26 1.90 -3.30
C VAL A 41 -4.27 2.80 -4.53
N TYR A 42 -5.45 3.16 -5.05
CA TYR A 42 -5.55 4.06 -6.19
C TYR A 42 -5.09 5.48 -5.87
N ALA A 43 -5.41 6.01 -4.69
CA ALA A 43 -4.94 7.32 -4.25
C ALA A 43 -3.41 7.37 -4.13
N LEU A 44 -2.80 6.34 -3.54
CA LEU A 44 -1.34 6.21 -3.47
C LEU A 44 -0.71 6.18 -4.87
N ALA A 45 -1.28 5.40 -5.79
CA ALA A 45 -0.80 5.32 -7.17
C ALA A 45 -0.97 6.64 -7.95
N LEU A 46 -1.86 7.53 -7.51
CA LEU A 46 -2.03 8.88 -8.05
C LEU A 46 -1.15 9.94 -7.36
N GLY A 47 -0.37 9.57 -6.33
CA GLY A 47 0.46 10.49 -5.56
C GLY A 47 -0.23 11.18 -4.39
N TYR A 48 -1.46 10.77 -4.04
CA TYR A 48 -2.15 11.23 -2.82
C TYR A 48 -1.69 10.40 -1.62
N GLU A 49 -0.48 10.68 -1.16
CA GLU A 49 0.17 9.96 -0.06
C GLU A 49 -0.45 10.29 1.29
N ASP A 50 -0.88 11.53 1.51
CA ASP A 50 -1.55 11.96 2.72
C ASP A 50 -3.06 11.72 2.68
N LEU A 51 -3.66 11.60 3.87
CA LEU A 51 -5.09 11.36 4.04
C LEU A 51 -5.92 12.65 4.16
N ASN A 52 -5.30 13.83 4.06
CA ASN A 52 -5.96 15.14 4.23
C ASN A 52 -7.00 15.43 3.14
N ASP A 53 -6.70 15.12 1.88
CA ASP A 53 -7.52 15.51 0.72
C ASP A 53 -8.68 14.54 0.47
N HIS A 54 -8.74 13.42 1.21
CA HIS A 54 -9.73 12.36 0.99
C HIS A 54 -11.17 12.77 1.34
N ASP A 55 -11.36 13.88 2.04
CA ASP A 55 -12.70 14.46 2.23
C ASP A 55 -13.22 15.21 0.99
N GLU A 56 -12.32 15.69 0.12
CA GLU A 56 -12.65 16.33 -1.16
C GLU A 56 -12.62 15.29 -2.30
N LEU A 57 -11.58 14.45 -2.35
CA LEU A 57 -11.42 13.38 -3.33
C LEU A 57 -12.59 12.39 -3.34
N ARG A 58 -13.33 12.25 -2.23
CA ARG A 58 -14.48 11.34 -2.21
C ARG A 58 -15.64 11.78 -3.11
N GLU A 59 -15.65 13.05 -3.49
CA GLU A 59 -16.63 13.64 -4.41
C GLU A 59 -16.11 13.63 -5.87
N ASP A 60 -14.86 13.17 -6.11
CA ASP A 60 -14.30 13.03 -7.44
C ASP A 60 -14.97 11.86 -8.21
N PRO A 61 -15.63 12.14 -9.36
CA PRO A 61 -16.31 11.11 -10.14
C PRO A 61 -15.39 10.03 -10.73
N LEU A 62 -14.12 10.35 -11.01
CA LEU A 62 -13.14 9.41 -11.55
C LEU A 62 -12.65 8.42 -10.49
N LEU A 63 -12.44 8.89 -9.26
CA LEU A 63 -12.14 8.01 -8.12
C LEU A 63 -13.35 7.11 -7.83
N ALA A 64 -14.54 7.70 -7.72
CA ALA A 64 -15.77 6.94 -7.52
C ALA A 64 -16.01 5.87 -8.60
N LEU A 65 -15.59 6.12 -9.85
CA LEU A 65 -15.66 5.13 -10.93
C LEU A 65 -14.73 3.93 -10.70
N TRP A 66 -13.59 4.12 -10.06
CA TRP A 66 -12.62 3.05 -9.80
C TRP A 66 -13.02 2.18 -8.61
N SER A 67 -13.54 2.80 -7.55
CA SER A 67 -14.07 2.18 -6.34
C SER A 67 -15.47 1.55 -6.51
N GLY A 68 -16.25 2.07 -7.45
CA GLY A 68 -17.59 1.56 -7.79
C GLY A 68 -18.73 2.11 -6.93
N LYS A 69 -18.47 3.00 -5.95
CA LYS A 69 -19.47 3.70 -5.11
C LYS A 69 -18.94 5.06 -4.62
N ARG A 70 -19.75 5.76 -3.81
CA ARG A 70 -19.28 6.93 -3.04
C ARG A 70 -18.13 6.50 -2.13
N GLU A 71 -17.04 7.22 -2.24
CA GLU A 71 -15.78 6.87 -1.60
C GLU A 71 -15.75 7.17 -0.10
N PRO A 72 -14.99 6.38 0.70
CA PRO A 72 -14.71 6.74 2.08
C PRO A 72 -13.94 8.07 2.21
N GLY A 73 -14.30 8.87 3.22
CA GLY A 73 -13.54 10.07 3.59
C GLY A 73 -12.34 9.76 4.49
N LYS A 74 -11.53 10.80 4.77
CA LYS A 74 -10.30 10.75 5.58
C LYS A 74 -10.39 9.91 6.86
N SER A 75 -11.41 10.15 7.67
CA SER A 75 -11.56 9.48 8.98
C SER A 75 -11.86 7.99 8.86
N THR A 76 -12.45 7.57 7.74
CA THR A 76 -12.72 6.15 7.47
C THR A 76 -11.43 5.46 7.05
N LEU A 77 -10.65 6.07 6.15
CA LEU A 77 -9.35 5.56 5.71
C LEU A 77 -8.30 5.55 6.83
N ASN A 78 -8.29 6.56 7.70
CA ASN A 78 -7.42 6.54 8.89
C ASN A 78 -7.66 5.31 9.78
N ARG A 79 -8.89 4.79 9.81
CA ARG A 79 -9.24 3.64 10.66
C ARG A 79 -8.66 2.32 10.15
N ILE A 80 -8.39 2.21 8.84
CA ILE A 80 -7.71 1.04 8.26
C ILE A 80 -6.19 1.17 8.44
N GLU A 81 -5.60 2.34 8.22
CA GLU A 81 -4.15 2.53 8.38
C GLU A 81 -3.70 2.47 9.84
N LEU A 82 -4.51 3.00 10.76
CA LEU A 82 -4.25 2.95 12.20
C LEU A 82 -4.79 1.67 12.85
N GLY A 83 -4.99 0.60 12.06
CA GLY A 83 -5.24 -0.73 12.57
C GLY A 83 -4.24 -1.10 13.67
N ALA A 84 -4.66 -1.95 14.61
CA ALA A 84 -3.73 -2.52 15.58
C ALA A 84 -3.52 -4.00 15.26
N GLU A 85 -2.37 -4.54 15.66
CA GLU A 85 -2.02 -5.97 15.59
C GLU A 85 -2.99 -6.88 16.36
N ARG A 86 -3.82 -6.30 17.25
CA ARG A 86 -4.91 -7.03 17.90
C ARG A 86 -6.18 -6.19 17.87
N PRO A 87 -7.35 -6.81 17.61
CA PRO A 87 -8.61 -6.09 17.66
C PRO A 87 -8.85 -5.57 19.07
N SER A 88 -9.30 -4.32 19.16
CA SER A 88 -9.69 -3.68 20.41
C SER A 88 -11.10 -3.11 20.29
N ARG A 89 -11.66 -2.64 21.42
CA ARG A 89 -12.96 -1.96 21.44
C ARG A 89 -13.08 -0.86 20.37
N TYR A 90 -12.00 -0.14 20.12
CA TYR A 90 -11.98 1.04 19.24
C TYR A 90 -11.30 0.78 17.87
N LYS A 91 -10.43 -0.23 17.77
CA LYS A 91 -9.78 -0.65 16.52
C LYS A 91 -10.31 -2.02 16.11
N LYS A 92 -11.31 -2.01 15.24
CA LYS A 92 -12.07 -3.21 14.83
C LYS A 92 -11.67 -3.77 13.47
N ILE A 93 -10.82 -3.06 12.73
CA ILE A 93 -10.25 -3.53 11.47
C ILE A 93 -8.80 -3.91 11.80
N HIS A 94 -8.45 -5.16 11.53
CA HIS A 94 -7.14 -5.73 11.80
C HIS A 94 -6.51 -6.14 10.47
N CYS A 95 -5.27 -5.72 10.22
CA CYS A 95 -4.49 -6.18 9.06
C CYS A 95 -3.62 -7.35 9.49
N ARG A 96 -3.78 -8.51 8.84
CA ARG A 96 -2.90 -9.67 9.07
C ARG A 96 -1.65 -9.49 8.24
N GLN A 97 -0.57 -8.98 8.85
CA GLN A 97 0.69 -8.68 8.18
C GLN A 97 1.24 -9.91 7.43
N GLU A 98 1.19 -11.09 8.05
CA GLU A 98 1.68 -12.33 7.46
C GLU A 98 0.90 -12.73 6.20
N ALA A 99 -0.40 -12.38 6.13
CA ALA A 99 -1.22 -12.61 4.95
C ALA A 99 -0.90 -11.61 3.83
N VAL A 100 -0.49 -10.39 4.18
CA VAL A 100 -0.01 -9.40 3.20
C VAL A 100 1.33 -9.85 2.63
N ASP A 101 2.27 -10.27 3.50
CA ASP A 101 3.58 -10.78 3.08
C ASP A 101 3.43 -11.99 2.15
N ALA A 102 2.59 -12.96 2.51
CA ALA A 102 2.29 -14.11 1.67
C ALA A 102 1.67 -13.71 0.33
N LEU A 103 0.72 -12.76 0.34
CA LEU A 103 0.10 -12.25 -0.89
C LEU A 103 1.12 -11.60 -1.83
N LEU A 104 2.06 -10.81 -1.31
CA LEU A 104 3.09 -10.18 -2.13
C LEU A 104 3.99 -11.23 -2.80
N VAL A 105 4.33 -12.31 -2.09
CA VAL A 105 5.07 -13.44 -2.66
C VAL A 105 4.24 -14.17 -3.71
N GLU A 106 2.96 -14.44 -3.46
CA GLU A 106 2.07 -15.07 -4.45
C GLU A 106 1.98 -14.25 -5.73
N VAL A 107 1.77 -12.93 -5.61
CA VAL A 107 1.69 -12.01 -6.77
C VAL A 107 3.01 -12.00 -7.54
N LEU A 108 4.15 -12.03 -6.85
CA LEU A 108 5.46 -12.15 -7.49
C LEU A 108 5.57 -13.45 -8.28
N LEU A 109 5.25 -14.59 -7.68
CA LEU A 109 5.34 -15.90 -8.34
C LEU A 109 4.39 -16.00 -9.54
N GLU A 110 3.18 -15.46 -9.44
CA GLU A 110 2.19 -15.40 -10.53
C GLU A 110 2.62 -14.51 -11.70
N ALA A 111 3.59 -13.61 -11.50
CA ALA A 111 4.14 -12.79 -12.58
C ALA A 111 5.09 -13.59 -13.50
N HIS A 112 5.54 -14.78 -13.09
CA HIS A 112 6.34 -15.68 -13.89
C HIS A 112 5.47 -16.75 -14.57
N GLU A 113 5.83 -17.15 -15.80
CA GLU A 113 5.11 -18.23 -16.52
C GLU A 113 5.20 -19.56 -15.77
N GLU A 114 6.36 -19.85 -15.19
CA GLU A 114 6.62 -20.98 -14.31
C GLU A 114 7.31 -20.46 -13.04
N ALA A 115 6.95 -21.02 -11.87
CA ALA A 115 7.54 -20.60 -10.61
C ALA A 115 9.06 -20.89 -10.61
N PRO A 116 9.91 -19.91 -10.28
CA PRO A 116 11.36 -20.10 -10.32
C PRO A 116 11.83 -21.04 -9.21
N ASP A 117 12.78 -21.93 -9.54
CA ASP A 117 13.42 -22.83 -8.56
C ASP A 117 14.29 -22.07 -7.54
N CYS A 118 14.74 -20.87 -7.90
CA CYS A 118 15.57 -20.01 -7.08
C CYS A 118 15.22 -18.53 -7.32
N ILE A 119 15.13 -17.75 -6.25
CA ILE A 119 15.00 -16.30 -6.31
C ILE A 119 16.28 -15.71 -5.73
N VAL A 120 17.01 -14.96 -6.55
CA VAL A 120 18.20 -14.22 -6.11
C VAL A 120 17.73 -12.83 -5.68
N LEU A 121 18.08 -12.44 -4.45
CA LEU A 121 17.79 -11.13 -3.91
C LEU A 121 19.08 -10.31 -3.84
N ASP A 122 19.10 -9.19 -4.56
CA ASP A 122 20.21 -8.23 -4.49
C ASP A 122 19.90 -7.14 -3.46
N LEU A 123 20.91 -6.78 -2.66
CA LEU A 123 20.78 -5.82 -1.56
C LEU A 123 21.76 -4.69 -1.76
N ASP A 124 21.26 -3.60 -2.33
CA ASP A 124 22.05 -2.43 -2.67
C ASP A 124 21.62 -1.19 -1.91
N VAL A 125 22.57 -0.29 -1.69
CA VAL A 125 22.32 1.06 -1.18
C VAL A 125 22.66 2.07 -2.26
N THR A 126 21.77 3.03 -2.50
CA THR A 126 22.08 4.20 -3.35
C THR A 126 22.02 5.47 -2.51
N ASP A 127 22.82 6.47 -2.87
CA ASP A 127 22.72 7.81 -2.33
C ASP A 127 21.37 8.44 -2.69
N LEU A 128 20.73 9.04 -1.69
CA LEU A 128 19.70 10.04 -1.90
C LEU A 128 20.26 11.39 -1.44
N PRO A 129 20.76 12.22 -2.38
CA PRO A 129 21.38 13.50 -2.06
C PRO A 129 20.48 14.41 -1.24
N LEU A 130 21.04 15.07 -0.23
CA LEU A 130 20.31 15.98 0.65
C LEU A 130 20.71 17.43 0.44
N HIS A 131 19.74 18.30 0.74
CA HIS A 131 19.92 19.74 0.67
C HIS A 131 19.78 20.38 2.06
N GLY A 132 20.72 21.25 2.41
CA GLY A 132 20.70 21.97 3.68
C GLY A 132 20.93 21.06 4.90
N ARG A 133 20.08 21.20 5.92
CA ARG A 133 20.24 20.56 7.23
C ARG A 133 19.07 19.63 7.57
N GLN A 134 18.68 18.79 6.61
CA GLN A 134 17.67 17.75 6.83
C GLN A 134 18.08 16.82 7.99
N GLU A 135 17.08 16.37 8.76
CA GLU A 135 17.27 15.53 9.95
C GLU A 135 17.84 14.16 9.58
N GLY A 136 18.71 13.58 10.40
CA GLY A 136 19.29 12.26 10.11
C GLY A 136 20.33 12.23 8.98
N ARG A 137 20.70 13.39 8.40
CA ARG A 137 21.79 13.48 7.41
C ARG A 137 23.11 12.98 7.98
N PHE A 138 23.89 12.29 7.17
CA PHE A 138 25.29 11.99 7.45
C PHE A 138 26.11 12.16 6.17
N PHE A 139 27.41 12.37 6.34
CA PHE A 139 28.33 12.47 5.21
C PHE A 139 28.80 11.07 4.81
N HIS A 140 28.67 10.72 3.53
CA HIS A 140 29.12 9.43 3.02
C HIS A 140 30.35 9.56 2.13
N GLY A 141 31.48 9.01 2.58
CA GLY A 141 32.78 9.21 1.92
C GLY A 141 32.93 8.60 0.52
N TYR A 142 32.13 7.59 0.16
CA TYR A 142 32.14 7.04 -1.20
C TYR A 142 31.43 7.96 -2.20
N TYR A 143 30.34 8.60 -1.78
CA TYR A 143 29.54 9.52 -2.61
C TYR A 143 30.01 10.98 -2.48
N ASP A 144 30.87 11.28 -1.50
CA ASP A 144 31.43 12.61 -1.20
C ASP A 144 30.36 13.69 -0.94
N GLU A 145 29.23 13.29 -0.38
CA GLU A 145 28.11 14.20 -0.10
C GLU A 145 27.35 13.85 1.18
N TYR A 146 26.42 14.73 1.57
CA TYR A 146 25.45 14.43 2.62
C TYR A 146 24.23 13.79 1.97
N CYS A 147 23.97 12.53 2.31
CA CYS A 147 22.87 11.76 1.73
C CYS A 147 22.11 10.97 2.80
N TYR A 148 20.95 10.43 2.43
CA TYR A 148 20.47 9.20 3.06
C TYR A 148 21.00 8.00 2.26
N LEU A 149 21.11 6.84 2.91
CA LEU A 149 21.41 5.56 2.26
C LEU A 149 20.28 4.57 2.51
N PRO A 150 19.15 4.71 1.80
CA PRO A 150 18.13 3.68 1.80
C PRO A 150 18.70 2.37 1.22
N LEU A 151 18.37 1.27 1.90
CA LEU A 151 18.62 -0.09 1.42
C LEU A 151 17.46 -0.49 0.51
N TYR A 152 17.80 -0.91 -0.71
CA TYR A 152 16.87 -1.49 -1.67
C TYR A 152 17.07 -2.99 -1.77
N ILE A 153 16.00 -3.69 -2.11
CA ILE A 153 16.01 -5.13 -2.37
C ILE A 153 15.42 -5.36 -3.76
N PHE A 154 16.15 -6.02 -4.63
CA PHE A 154 15.73 -6.37 -5.98
C PHE A 154 15.65 -7.89 -6.13
N ALA A 155 14.75 -8.36 -7.00
CA ALA A 155 14.62 -9.78 -7.34
C ALA A 155 14.72 -9.96 -8.87
N GLY A 156 15.66 -10.79 -9.32
CA GLY A 156 15.91 -11.05 -10.75
C GLY A 156 17.35 -10.83 -11.19
N GLU A 157 17.68 -11.19 -12.43
CA GLU A 157 18.98 -10.90 -13.05
C GLU A 157 18.97 -9.46 -13.58
N HIS A 158 20.00 -8.68 -13.23
CA HIS A 158 20.33 -7.43 -13.91
C HIS A 158 20.97 -7.67 -15.28
#